data_AF-A0A8S0QYG6-F1
#
_entry.id   AF-A0A8S0QYG6-F1
#
_cell.length_a   1.000
_cell.length_b   1.000
_cell.length_c   1.000
_cell.angle_alpha   90.00
_cell.angle_beta   90.00
_cell.angle_gamma   90.00
#
_symmetry.space_group_name_H-M   'P 1'
#
loop_
_entity.id
_entity.type
_entity.pdbx_description
1 polymer ?
#
loop_
_entity_poly.entity_id
_entity_poly.type
_entity_poly.pdbx_seq_one_letter_code
_entity_poly.pdbx_strand_id
1 'polypeptide(L)'
;METPVLTSSSSSDPSFKFRKPSYPLFGQASNTSFEVDDSDILYDISPFVRVYKCRRIERFFGTERVPASLDPITGVESKDIKIPPDLTVSV
;
A
#
# COMPACT_ATOMS: atom_id res chain seq x y z
N MET A 1 -19.34 -43.64 -36.02
CA MET A 1 -18.98 -44.09 -34.66
C MET A 1 -18.51 -42.86 -33.91
N GLU A 2 -19.39 -42.33 -33.08
CA GLU A 2 -19.27 -41.03 -32.43
C GLU A 2 -18.25 -41.07 -31.28
N THR A 3 -17.59 -39.94 -31.05
CA THR A 3 -16.55 -39.69 -30.04
C THR A 3 -17.12 -39.59 -28.62
N PRO A 4 -16.29 -39.78 -27.58
CA PRO A 4 -16.44 -38.97 -26.38
C PRO A 4 -15.23 -38.06 -26.14
N VAL A 5 -15.50 -36.76 -26.20
CA VAL A 5 -14.65 -35.65 -25.77
C VAL A 5 -14.62 -35.63 -24.24
N LEU A 6 -13.44 -35.65 -23.63
CA LEU A 6 -13.28 -35.52 -22.18
C LEU A 6 -13.52 -34.06 -21.77
N THR A 7 -14.57 -33.81 -21.00
CA THR A 7 -14.87 -32.52 -20.38
C THR A 7 -14.18 -32.43 -19.01
N SER A 8 -13.24 -31.50 -18.85
CA SER A 8 -12.69 -31.13 -17.54
C SER A 8 -13.58 -30.05 -16.91
N SER A 9 -14.24 -30.39 -15.80
CA SER A 9 -15.02 -29.44 -15.00
C SER A 9 -14.08 -28.56 -14.19
N SER A 10 -14.07 -27.25 -14.49
CA SER A 10 -13.31 -26.25 -13.74
C SER A 10 -13.94 -26.06 -12.35
N SER A 11 -13.25 -26.55 -11.33
CA SER A 11 -13.52 -26.32 -9.91
C SER A 11 -13.66 -24.81 -9.65
N SER A 12 -14.81 -24.41 -9.13
CA SER A 12 -15.16 -23.06 -8.74
C SER A 12 -14.19 -22.47 -7.71
N ASP A 13 -13.42 -21.46 -8.11
CA ASP A 13 -12.64 -20.63 -7.20
C ASP A 13 -13.58 -19.91 -6.22
N PRO A 14 -13.41 -20.06 -4.89
CA PRO A 14 -14.15 -19.23 -3.94
C PRO A 14 -13.59 -17.82 -4.05
N SER A 15 -14.30 -16.98 -4.79
CA SER A 15 -13.95 -15.58 -5.02
C SER A 15 -13.68 -14.89 -3.68
N PHE A 16 -12.42 -14.54 -3.42
CA PHE A 16 -12.05 -13.69 -2.29
C PHE A 16 -12.62 -12.30 -2.57
N LYS A 17 -13.81 -12.03 -2.00
CA LYS A 17 -14.56 -10.80 -2.25
C LYS A 17 -13.83 -9.63 -1.59
N PHE A 18 -12.98 -8.95 -2.34
CA PHE A 18 -12.48 -7.64 -1.98
C PHE A 18 -13.67 -6.69 -1.87
N ARG A 19 -14.22 -6.55 -0.65
CA ARG A 19 -15.22 -5.54 -0.37
C ARG A 19 -14.51 -4.20 -0.51
N LYS A 20 -14.77 -3.51 -1.62
CA LYS A 20 -14.35 -2.12 -1.79
C LYS A 20 -14.88 -1.35 -0.58
N PRO A 21 -14.04 -0.72 0.26
CA PRO A 21 -14.56 0.23 1.24
C PRO A 21 -15.35 1.29 0.47
N SER A 22 -16.63 1.41 0.82
CA SER A 22 -17.54 2.39 0.23
C SER A 22 -17.12 3.77 0.74
N TYR A 23 -16.21 4.43 0.02
CA TYR A 23 -15.96 5.85 0.25
C TYR A 23 -17.15 6.65 -0.30
N PRO A 24 -17.65 7.66 0.42
CA PRO A 24 -18.69 8.53 -0.10
C PRO A 24 -18.17 9.27 -1.33
N LEU A 25 -18.89 9.15 -2.44
CA LEU A 25 -18.64 9.94 -3.65
C LEU A 25 -19.18 11.35 -3.40
N PHE A 26 -18.38 12.22 -2.80
CA PHE A 26 -18.71 13.65 -2.73
C PHE A 26 -18.51 14.27 -4.12
N GLY A 27 -19.58 14.25 -4.91
CA GLY A 27 -19.74 15.11 -6.07
C GLY A 27 -20.33 16.45 -5.64
N GLN A 28 -19.53 17.51 -5.69
CA GLN A 28 -19.86 18.77 -6.36
C GLN A 28 -18.70 19.73 -6.20
N ALA A 29 -18.17 20.22 -7.33
CA ALA A 29 -17.33 21.40 -7.37
C ALA A 29 -18.20 22.61 -6.98
N SER A 30 -18.35 22.81 -5.67
CA SER A 30 -18.61 24.14 -5.15
C SER A 30 -17.25 24.80 -5.02
N ASN A 31 -17.12 26.02 -5.55
CA ASN A 31 -15.97 26.87 -5.25
C ASN A 31 -16.14 27.36 -3.81
N THR A 32 -16.01 26.43 -2.87
CA THR A 32 -15.81 26.69 -1.47
C THR A 32 -14.31 26.59 -1.29
N SER A 33 -13.66 27.72 -1.00
CA SER A 33 -12.38 27.67 -0.31
C SER A 33 -12.65 26.95 1.00
N PHE A 34 -12.45 25.63 1.00
CA PHE A 34 -12.37 24.86 2.22
C PHE A 34 -11.17 25.44 2.95
N GLU A 35 -11.43 26.27 3.96
CA GLU A 35 -10.49 26.50 5.05
C GLU A 35 -10.28 25.14 5.70
N VAL A 36 -9.38 24.34 5.11
CA VAL A 36 -8.94 23.10 5.71
C VAL A 36 -8.09 23.56 6.87
N ASP A 37 -8.67 23.52 8.07
CA ASP A 37 -7.91 23.78 9.28
C ASP A 37 -6.68 22.86 9.25
N ASP A 38 -5.51 23.45 9.02
CA ASP A 38 -4.26 22.71 8.81
C ASP A 38 -3.82 21.91 10.05
N SER A 39 -4.55 22.10 11.15
CA SER A 39 -4.34 21.46 12.43
C SER A 39 -5.29 20.27 12.66
N ASP A 40 -6.27 20.03 11.79
CA ASP A 40 -7.22 18.92 11.95
C ASP A 40 -6.54 17.57 11.73
N ILE A 41 -6.43 16.78 12.80
CA ILE A 41 -5.77 15.47 12.80
C ILE A 41 -6.78 14.38 12.40
N LEU A 42 -6.42 13.57 11.40
CA LEU A 42 -7.12 12.33 11.05
C LEU A 42 -6.66 11.16 11.90
N TYR A 43 -5.34 10.99 12.00
CA TYR A 43 -4.72 9.90 12.76
C TYR A 43 -3.56 10.45 13.57
N ASP A 44 -3.56 10.16 14.87
CA ASP A 44 -2.43 10.38 15.75
C ASP A 44 -1.92 9.03 16.26
N ILE A 45 -0.73 8.65 15.78
CA ILE A 45 -0.02 7.44 16.21
C ILE A 45 1.31 7.87 16.82
N SER A 46 1.24 8.79 17.78
CA SER A 46 2.42 9.26 18.52
C SER A 46 3.09 8.11 19.27
N PRO A 47 4.43 8.03 19.24
CA PRO A 47 5.36 9.05 18.73
C PRO A 47 5.67 8.95 17.23
N PHE A 48 5.14 8.00 16.47
CA PHE A 48 5.68 7.68 15.13
C PHE A 48 5.22 8.64 14.04
N VAL A 49 3.90 8.82 13.88
CA VAL A 49 3.32 9.53 12.74
C VAL A 49 2.03 10.24 13.11
N ARG A 50 1.81 11.41 12.50
CA ARG A 50 0.55 12.14 12.54
C ARG A 50 0.10 12.46 11.12
N VAL A 51 -1.18 12.21 10.85
CA VAL A 51 -1.81 12.43 9.54
C VAL A 51 -2.92 13.44 9.71
N TYR A 52 -2.91 14.48 8.89
CA TYR A 52 -3.89 15.58 8.91
C TYR A 52 -4.95 15.42 7.83
N LYS A 53 -6.12 16.05 8.03
CA LYS A 53 -7.20 16.10 7.03
C LYS A 53 -6.76 16.78 5.74
N CYS A 54 -5.85 17.76 5.83
CA CYS A 54 -5.21 18.39 4.67
C CYS A 54 -4.25 17.47 3.90
N ARG A 55 -4.20 16.17 4.22
CA ARG A 55 -3.30 15.16 3.62
C ARG A 55 -1.82 15.37 3.94
N ARG A 56 -1.50 16.29 4.85
CA ARG A 56 -0.16 16.42 5.43
C ARG A 56 0.15 15.21 6.31
N ILE A 57 1.40 14.75 6.25
CA ILE A 57 1.89 13.65 7.08
C ILE A 57 3.17 14.12 7.77
N GLU A 58 3.19 14.06 9.09
CA GLU A 58 4.37 14.31 9.92
C GLU A 58 4.89 12.98 10.46
N ARG A 59 6.17 12.68 10.17
CA ARG A 59 6.87 11.50 10.70
C ARG A 59 7.90 12.00 11.71
N PHE A 60 7.68 11.72 12.99
CA PHE A 60 8.52 12.28 14.06
C PHE A 60 9.74 11.41 14.38
N PHE A 61 9.59 10.09 14.30
CA PHE A 61 10.68 9.14 14.54
C PHE A 61 10.93 8.27 13.30
N GLY A 62 12.19 8.24 12.89
CA GLY A 62 12.72 7.27 11.95
C GLY A 62 13.62 6.27 12.67
N THR A 63 13.95 5.18 11.98
CA THR A 63 15.01 4.26 12.42
C THR A 63 16.37 4.79 11.96
N GLU A 64 17.44 4.36 12.63
CA GLU A 64 18.80 4.58 12.13
C GLU A 64 18.95 3.99 10.72
N ARG A 65 19.67 4.70 9.86
CA ARG A 65 20.01 4.21 8.51
C ARG A 65 21.44 3.69 8.52
N VAL A 66 21.58 2.39 8.33
CA VAL A 66 22.86 1.71 8.17
C VAL A 66 23.06 1.43 6.68
N PRO A 67 24.25 1.67 6.11
CA PRO A 67 24.51 1.34 4.72
C PRO A 67 24.47 -0.17 4.49
N ALA A 68 24.21 -0.57 3.25
CA ALA A 68 24.38 -1.93 2.79
C ALA A 68 25.80 -2.46 3.12
N SER A 69 25.88 -3.59 3.82
CA SER A 69 27.14 -4.21 4.24
C SER A 69 27.03 -5.72 4.38
N LEU A 70 28.19 -6.37 4.49
CA LEU A 70 28.35 -7.76 4.92
C LEU A 70 28.63 -7.77 6.44
N ASP A 71 27.77 -8.42 7.21
CA ASP A 71 28.02 -8.68 8.62
C ASP A 71 28.81 -9.99 8.80
N PRO A 72 30.08 -9.97 9.24
CA PRO A 72 30.92 -11.16 9.35
C PRO A 72 30.46 -12.12 10.45
N ILE A 73 29.63 -11.67 11.41
CA ILE A 73 29.15 -12.52 12.51
C ILE A 73 27.97 -13.37 12.03
N THR A 74 27.02 -12.75 11.33
CA THR A 74 25.82 -13.44 10.82
C THR A 74 25.99 -14.00 9.41
N GLY A 75 27.00 -13.56 8.67
CA GLY A 75 27.22 -13.89 7.26
C GLY A 75 26.19 -13.24 6.32
N VAL A 76 25.37 -12.31 6.81
CA VAL A 76 24.34 -11.64 6.01
C VAL A 76 24.97 -10.53 5.18
N GLU A 77 24.69 -10.55 3.87
CA GLU A 77 25.04 -9.50 2.94
C GLU A 77 23.77 -8.75 2.52
N SER A 78 23.83 -7.42 2.52
CA SER A 78 22.74 -6.53 2.09
C SER A 78 23.21 -5.62 0.95
N LYS A 79 22.31 -5.25 0.05
CA LYS A 79 22.58 -4.35 -1.08
C LYS A 79 21.32 -3.62 -1.54
N ASP A 80 21.46 -2.35 -1.92
CA ASP A 80 20.42 -1.56 -2.55
C ASP A 80 20.50 -1.65 -4.09
N ILE A 81 19.41 -2.03 -4.75
CA ILE A 81 19.30 -2.11 -6.21
C ILE A 81 18.11 -1.27 -6.68
N LYS A 82 18.33 -0.43 -7.70
CA LYS A 82 17.24 0.33 -8.32
C LYS A 82 16.40 -0.59 -9.21
N ILE A 83 15.15 -0.77 -8.84
CA ILE A 83 14.17 -1.51 -9.64
C ILE A 83 13.39 -0.49 -10.49
N PRO A 84 13.29 -0.68 -11.82
CA PRO A 84 12.50 0.21 -12.66
C PRO A 84 11.01 0.08 -12.33
N PRO A 85 10.23 1.18 -12.42
CA PRO A 85 8.82 1.20 -12.02
C PRO A 85 7.92 0.27 -12.85
N ASP A 86 8.34 -0.05 -14.08
CA ASP A 86 7.59 -0.92 -15.00
C ASP A 86 7.70 -2.41 -14.64
N LEU A 87 8.61 -2.78 -13.72
CA LEU A 87 8.69 -4.13 -13.21
C LEU A 87 7.65 -4.34 -12.11
N THR A 88 6.66 -5.20 -12.36
CA THR A 88 5.74 -5.66 -11.33
C THR A 88 6.48 -6.60 -10.38
N VAL A 89 7.05 -6.06 -9.30
CA VAL A 89 7.69 -6.85 -8.24
C VAL A 89 6.67 -7.10 -7.14
N SER A 90 6.38 -8.37 -6.87
CA SER A 90 5.60 -8.81 -5.70
C SER A 90 6.54 -9.51 -4.71
N VAL A 91 6.39 -9.18 -3.44
CA VAL A 91 7.08 -9.81 -2.30
C VAL A 91 6.21 -10.92 -1.73
#